data_AF-A0A927L2F6-F1
#
_entry.id   AF-A0A927L2F6-F1
#
_cell.length_a   1.000
_cell.length_b   1.000
_cell.length_c   1.000
_cell.angle_alpha   90.00
_cell.angle_beta   90.00
_cell.angle_gamma   90.00
#
_symmetry.space_group_name_H-M   'P 1'
#
loop_
_entity.id
_entity.type
_entity.pdbx_description
1 polymer ?
#
loop_
_entity_poly.entity_id
_entity_poly.type
_entity_poly.pdbx_seq_one_letter_code
_entity_poly.pdbx_strand_id
1 'polypeptide(L)' 'MHTQIAQISHTVASAGDPAGLGLALAVAAELHPPVTRAPEVASAARGTARRTAKARAHRRTVRG' A
#
# COMPACT_ATOMS: atom_id res chain seq x y z
N MET A 1 5.56 -32.56 -9.04
CA MET A 1 5.97 -32.18 -7.68
C MET A 1 5.58 -30.72 -7.47
N HIS A 2 4.53 -30.44 -6.69
CA HIS A 2 4.09 -29.06 -6.42
C HIS A 2 4.70 -28.62 -5.10
N THR A 3 5.52 -27.57 -5.10
CA THR A 3 6.11 -27.03 -3.87
C THR A 3 5.09 -26.12 -3.19
N GLN A 4 4.68 -26.50 -1.97
CA GLN A 4 3.79 -25.69 -1.16
C GLN A 4 4.60 -24.58 -0.47
N ILE A 5 4.21 -23.32 -0.68
CA ILE A 5 4.84 -22.18 -0.01
C ILE A 5 4.16 -22.01 1.35
N ALA A 6 4.93 -22.13 2.44
CA ALA A 6 4.44 -21.90 3.79
C ALA A 6 4.35 -20.40 4.08
N GLN A 7 3.23 -19.97 4.67
CA GLN A 7 3.10 -18.63 5.23
C GLN A 7 3.54 -18.68 6.70
N ILE A 8 4.60 -17.94 7.02
CA ILE A 8 5.13 -17.84 8.38
C ILE A 8 4.84 -16.43 8.90
N SER A 9 4.11 -16.34 10.01
CA SER A 9 3.85 -15.06 10.69
C SER A 9 4.90 -14.82 11.75
N HIS A 10 5.60 -13.69 11.68
CA HIS A 10 6.53 -13.26 12.73
C HIS A 10 5.83 -12.24 13.63
N THR A 11 5.82 -12.51 14.93
CA THR A 11 5.39 -11.54 15.93
C THR A 11 6.47 -10.48 16.06
N VAL A 12 6.21 -9.28 15.55
CA VAL A 12 7.09 -8.13 15.78
C VAL A 12 6.80 -7.60 17.17
N ALA A 13 7.81 -7.62 18.05
CA ALA A 13 7.69 -7.32 19.49
C ALA A 13 7.22 -5.89 19.83
N SER A 14 7.13 -5.02 18.83
CA SER A 14 6.52 -3.70 18.96
C SER A 14 5.91 -3.35 17.62
N ALA A 15 4.61 -3.60 17.46
CA ALA A 15 3.83 -2.72 16.59
C ALA A 15 3.83 -1.38 17.33
N GLY A 16 4.69 -0.45 16.90
CA GLY A 16 4.89 0.82 17.58
C GLY A 16 3.57 1.50 17.93
N ASP A 17 3.58 2.25 19.04
CA ASP A 17 2.40 2.94 19.56
C ASP A 17 1.67 3.72 18.43
N PRO A 18 0.38 3.42 18.16
CA PRO A 18 -0.37 4.10 17.11
C PRO A 18 -0.48 5.60 17.34
N ALA A 19 -0.46 6.08 18.58
CA ALA A 19 -0.40 7.51 18.87
C ALA A 19 0.95 8.10 18.47
N GLY A 20 2.05 7.44 18.81
CA GLY A 20 3.40 7.77 18.34
C GLY A 20 3.53 7.79 16.81
N LEU A 21 2.90 6.84 16.11
CA LEU A 21 2.86 6.83 14.64
C LEU A 21 2.13 8.05 14.08
N GLY A 22 0.96 8.39 14.63
CA GLY A 22 0.20 9.57 14.22
C GLY A 22 1.00 10.86 14.38
N LEU A 23 1.69 11.02 15.52
CA LEU A 23 2.56 12.16 15.79
C LEU A 23 3.73 12.22 14.80
N ALA A 24 4.43 11.10 14.59
CA ALA A 24 5.56 11.06 13.66
C ALA A 24 5.15 11.44 12.22
N LEU A 25 3.96 11.01 11.78
CA LEU A 25 3.43 11.40 10.47
C LEU A 25 3.07 12.89 10.39
N ALA A 26 2.53 13.47 11.47
CA ALA A 26 2.24 14.90 11.53
C ALA A 26 3.54 15.73 11.45
N VAL A 27 4.54 15.39 12.25
CA VAL A 27 5.87 16.03 12.22
C VAL A 27 6.52 15.88 10.85
N ALA A 28 6.45 14.70 10.24
CA ALA A 28 6.98 14.48 8.90
C ALA A 28 6.29 15.36 7.86
N ALA A 29 4.98 15.60 7.96
CA ALA A 29 4.26 16.48 7.05
C ALA A 29 4.64 17.97 7.22
N GLU A 30 4.95 18.40 8.45
CA GLU A 30 5.47 19.74 8.73
C GLU A 30 6.89 19.93 8.18
N LEU A 31 7.77 18.95 8.37
CA LEU A 31 9.16 19.01 7.93
C LEU A 31 9.33 18.77 6.42
N HIS A 32 8.42 18.01 5.81
CA HIS A 32 8.49 17.62 4.42
C HIS A 32 7.23 18.09 3.68
N PRO A 33 7.17 19.37 3.30
CA PRO A 33 6.05 19.87 2.51
C PRO A 33 5.92 19.06 1.22
N PRO A 34 4.70 18.78 0.76
CA PRO A 34 4.47 17.96 -0.43
C PRO A 34 5.10 18.63 -1.65
N VAL A 35 6.18 18.03 -2.15
CA VAL A 35 6.84 18.46 -3.38
C VAL A 35 6.11 17.86 -4.57
N THR A 36 5.59 18.72 -5.45
CA THR A 36 5.00 18.27 -6.72
C THR A 36 6.10 17.69 -7.60
N ARG A 37 5.93 16.42 -8.00
CA ARG A 37 6.82 15.82 -9.00
C ARG A 37 6.61 16.49 -10.36
N ALA A 38 7.69 16.66 -11.11
CA ALA A 38 7.66 17.20 -12.46
C ALA A 38 6.69 16.40 -13.36
N PRO A 39 6.03 17.04 -14.34
CA PRO A 39 4.94 16.43 -15.12
C PRO A 39 5.35 15.13 -15.83
N GLU A 40 6.59 15.04 -16.29
CA GLU A 40 7.18 13.85 -16.90
C GLU A 40 7.24 12.65 -15.95
N VAL A 41 7.41 12.88 -14.65
CA VAL A 41 7.41 11.84 -13.60
C VAL A 41 5.99 11.56 -13.10
N ALA A 42 5.11 12.56 -13.06
CA ALA A 42 3.74 12.42 -12.59
C ALA A 42 2.86 11.55 -13.52
N SER A 43 3.16 11.53 -14.81
CA SER A 43 2.44 10.73 -15.81
C SER A 43 2.49 9.22 -15.51
N ALA A 44 3.63 8.72 -15.02
CA ALA A 44 3.81 7.29 -14.70
C ALA A 44 2.93 6.82 -13.52
N ALA A 45 2.63 7.70 -12.56
CA ALA A 45 1.81 7.35 -11.39
C ALA A 45 0.31 7.24 -11.74
N ARG A 46 -0.18 8.04 -12.68
CA ARG A 46 -1.60 7.98 -13.12
C ARG A 46 -1.91 6.72 -13.95
N GLY A 47 -0.91 6.12 -14.58
CA GLY A 47 -1.05 4.88 -15.36
C GLY A 47 -1.40 3.65 -14.51
N THR A 48 -1.00 3.59 -13.25
CA THR A 48 -1.21 2.41 -12.38
C THR A 48 -2.49 2.47 -11.55
N ALA A 49 -3.07 3.66 -11.34
CA ALA A 49 -4.35 3.87 -10.66
C ALA A 49 -5.55 3.36 -11.48
N ARG A 50 -5.38 3.22 -12.81
CA ARG A 50 -6.41 2.68 -13.72
C ARG A 50 -6.33 1.15 -13.86
N ARG A 51 -5.87 0.42 -12.84
CA ARG A 51 -6.06 -1.04 -12.78
C ARG A 51 -7.49 -1.36 -12.31
N THR A 52 -8.40 -1.13 -13.26
CA THR A 52 -9.61 -1.91 -13.56
C THR A 52 -10.37 -2.50 -12.37
N ALA A 53 -11.38 -1.77 -11.88
CA ALA A 53 -12.49 -2.34 -11.11
C ALA A 53 -13.13 -3.58 -11.78
N LYS A 54 -13.05 -3.67 -13.13
CA LYS A 54 -13.48 -4.82 -13.94
C LYS A 54 -12.74 -6.12 -13.60
N ALA A 55 -11.44 -6.07 -13.28
CA ALA A 55 -10.67 -7.26 -12.88
C ALA A 55 -11.09 -7.77 -11.49
N ARG A 56 -11.54 -6.87 -10.60
CA ARG A 56 -12.05 -7.24 -9.27
C ARG A 56 -13.43 -7.90 -9.32
N ALA A 57 -14.29 -7.50 -10.26
CA ALA A 57 -15.59 -8.13 -10.47
C ALA A 57 -15.45 -9.59 -10.95
N HIS A 58 -14.50 -9.87 -11.84
CA HIS A 58 -14.30 -11.21 -12.40
C HIS A 58 -13.76 -12.24 -11.39
N ARG A 59 -13.18 -11.78 -10.27
CA ARG A 59 -12.63 -12.66 -9.22
C ARG A 59 -13.68 -13.09 -8.17
N ARG A 60 -14.93 -12.61 -8.26
CA ARG A 60 -16.02 -12.95 -7.32
C ARG A 60 -17.11 -13.80 -7.98
N THR A 61 -16.75 -14.99 -8.44
CA THR A 61 -17.71 -16.07 -8.70
C THR A 61 -17.19 -17.39 -8.14
N VAL A 62 -17.16 -17.49 -6.81
CA VAL A 62 -17.37 -18.75 -6.08
C VAL A 62 -18.21 -18.37 -4.86
N ARG A 63 -19.53 -18.44 -5.02
CA ARG A 63 -20.45 -18.70 -3.90
C ARG A 63 -20.81 -20.17 -4.06
N GLY A 64 -20.26 -20.99 -3.17
CA GLY A 64 -20.49 -22.41 -2.99
C GLY A 64 -19.95 -22.72 -1.62
#